data_AF-A0A957ZHU5-F1
#
_entry.id   AF-A0A957ZHU5-F1
#
_cell.length_a   1.000
_cell.length_b   1.000
_cell.length_c   1.000
_cell.angle_alpha   90.00
_cell.angle_beta   90.00
_cell.angle_gamma   90.00
#
_symmetry.space_group_name_H-M   'P 1'
#
loop_
_entity.id
_entity.type
_entity.pdbx_description
1 polymer ?
#
loop_
_entity_poly.entity_id
_entity_poly.type
_entity_poly.pdbx_seq_one_letter_code
_entity_poly.pdbx_strand_id
1 'polypeptide(L)' 'MAALLVSTLVSTAGVPALAAEKSLVWERFDVDIQVNADGTFDVAEHQAIRFIDGTFKFGYRDIPKQNFGYITDWAVTDAS' A
#
# COMPACT_ATOMS: atom_id res chain seq x y z
N MET A 1 -27.76 54.84 26.19
CA MET A 1 -27.33 53.42 26.27
C MET A 1 -27.63 52.77 24.92
N ALA A 2 -26.61 52.52 24.11
CA ALA A 2 -26.74 51.69 22.92
C ALA A 2 -25.36 51.06 22.67
N ALA A 3 -25.15 49.86 23.21
CA ALA A 3 -23.95 49.09 22.95
C ALA A 3 -24.20 48.24 21.71
N LEU A 4 -23.50 48.56 20.61
CA LEU A 4 -23.55 47.80 19.37
C LEU A 4 -22.66 46.56 19.53
N LEU A 5 -23.26 45.39 19.72
CA LEU A 5 -22.56 44.11 19.71
C LEU A 5 -22.33 43.69 18.25
N VAL A 6 -21.11 43.91 17.76
CA VAL A 6 -20.65 43.33 16.49
C VAL A 6 -20.20 41.90 16.79
N SER A 7 -20.99 40.91 16.37
CA SER A 7 -20.61 39.50 16.44
C SER A 7 -19.68 39.16 15.27
N THR A 8 -18.39 39.01 15.57
CA THR A 8 -17.41 38.49 14.59
C THR A 8 -17.65 36.98 14.43
N LEU A 9 -18.27 36.59 13.32
CA LEU A 9 -18.32 35.20 12.88
C LEU A 9 -16.90 34.80 12.44
N VAL A 10 -16.14 34.16 13.33
CA VAL A 10 -14.87 33.52 12.96
C VAL A 10 -15.22 32.31 12.11
N SER A 11 -15.18 32.50 10.79
CA SER A 11 -15.24 31.42 9.82
C SER A 11 -14.00 30.54 10.04
N THR A 12 -14.18 29.39 10.67
CA THR A 12 -13.23 28.28 10.60
C THR A 12 -13.29 27.70 9.18
N ALA A 13 -12.86 28.48 8.19
CA ALA A 13 -12.54 27.94 6.87
C ALA A 13 -11.49 26.85 7.14
N GLY A 14 -11.89 25.60 6.90
CA GLY A 14 -11.15 24.42 7.32
C GLY A 14 -9.68 24.58 6.99
N VAL A 15 -8.84 24.60 8.02
CA VAL A 15 -7.41 24.41 7.84
C VAL A 15 -7.28 23.12 7.05
N PRO A 16 -6.66 23.11 5.85
CA PRO A 16 -6.45 21.87 5.15
C PRO A 16 -5.71 20.97 6.12
N ALA A 17 -6.35 19.88 6.56
CA ALA A 17 -5.64 18.83 7.26
C ALA A 17 -4.58 18.39 6.26
N LEU A 18 -3.33 18.75 6.51
CA LEU A 18 -2.20 18.22 5.74
C LEU A 18 -2.30 16.71 5.91
N ALA A 19 -2.76 16.03 4.88
CA ALA A 19 -2.81 14.58 4.89
C ALA A 19 -1.38 14.15 5.18
N ALA A 20 -1.17 13.45 6.30
CA ALA A 20 0.12 12.87 6.61
C ALA A 20 0.56 12.09 5.36
N GLU A 21 1.74 12.43 4.85
CA GLU A 21 2.29 11.77 3.67
C GLU A 21 2.40 10.29 3.98
N LYS A 22 1.57 9.48 3.33
CA LYS A 22 1.62 8.04 3.49
C LYS A 22 2.64 7.50 2.52
N SER A 23 3.56 6.71 3.02
CA SER A 23 4.56 6.05 2.20
C SER A 23 4.64 4.57 2.56
N LEU A 24 5.33 3.80 1.73
CA LEU A 24 5.63 2.42 2.01
C LEU A 24 7.05 2.12 1.54
N VAL A 25 7.63 1.07 2.11
CA VAL A 25 8.94 0.57 1.74
C VAL A 25 8.82 -0.93 1.57
N TRP A 26 9.26 -1.44 0.41
CA TRP A 26 9.60 -2.86 0.30
C TRP A 26 10.90 -3.09 1.05
N GLU A 27 10.80 -3.67 2.24
CA GLU A 27 11.96 -4.07 3.03
C GLU A 27 12.65 -5.27 2.40
N ARG A 28 11.87 -6.13 1.74
CA ARG A 28 12.36 -7.29 1.00
C ARG A 28 11.53 -7.49 -0.26
N PHE A 29 12.23 -7.82 -1.33
CA PHE A 29 11.63 -8.38 -2.54
C PHE A 29 12.64 -9.36 -3.13
N ASP A 30 12.51 -10.61 -2.70
CA ASP A 30 13.35 -11.70 -3.19
C ASP A 30 12.58 -12.51 -4.22
N VAL A 31 13.28 -12.93 -5.26
CA VAL A 31 12.75 -13.77 -6.32
C VAL A 31 13.68 -14.95 -6.49
N ASP A 32 13.19 -16.13 -6.14
CA ASP A 32 13.88 -17.39 -6.35
C ASP A 32 13.42 -17.97 -7.68
N ILE A 33 14.37 -18.29 -8.56
CA ILE A 33 14.08 -18.86 -9.89
C ILE A 33 14.86 -20.16 -10.03
N GLN A 34 14.13 -21.26 -10.24
CA GLN A 34 14.70 -22.54 -10.60
C GLN A 34 14.46 -22.80 -12.09
N VAL A 35 15.52 -23.10 -12.83
CA VAL A 35 15.42 -23.58 -14.20
C VAL A 35 15.35 -25.10 -14.20
N ASN A 36 14.30 -25.66 -14.80
CA ASN A 36 14.10 -27.10 -14.89
C ASN A 36 14.80 -27.67 -16.13
N ALA A 37 15.04 -28.98 -16.14
CA ALA A 37 15.76 -29.65 -17.23
C ALA A 37 15.02 -29.59 -18.58
N ASP A 38 13.70 -29.42 -18.56
CA ASP A 38 12.86 -29.25 -19.75
C ASP A 38 12.77 -27.79 -20.24
N GLY A 39 13.49 -26.88 -19.57
CA GLY A 39 13.51 -25.45 -19.89
C GLY A 39 12.34 -24.65 -19.33
N THR A 40 11.45 -25.27 -18.54
CA THR A 40 10.48 -24.53 -17.72
C THR A 40 11.16 -23.89 -16.51
N PHE A 41 10.45 -22.97 -15.84
CA PHE A 41 10.97 -22.28 -14.66
C PHE A 41 9.93 -22.29 -13.54
N ASP A 42 10.39 -22.58 -12.32
CA ASP A 42 9.62 -22.36 -11.10
C ASP A 42 10.07 -21.05 -10.45
N VAL A 43 9.11 -20.23 -10.05
CA VAL A 43 9.35 -18.89 -9.50
C VAL A 43 8.65 -18.76 -8.15
N ALA A 44 9.40 -18.37 -7.11
CA ALA A 44 8.85 -18.01 -5.81
C ALA A 44 9.21 -16.57 -5.46
N GLU A 45 8.20 -15.76 -5.13
CA GLU A 45 8.38 -14.37 -4.70
C GLU A 45 8.15 -14.26 -3.19
N HIS A 46 9.09 -13.65 -2.48
CA HIS A 46 8.99 -13.35 -1.05
C HIS A 46 9.12 -11.85 -0.83
N GLN A 47 8.04 -11.24 -0.33
CA GLN A 47 7.95 -9.79 -0.17
C GLN A 47 7.66 -9.41 1.28
N ALA A 48 8.32 -8.35 1.76
CA ALA A 48 8.00 -7.71 3.03
C ALA A 48 7.81 -6.21 2.79
N ILE A 49 6.64 -5.70 3.14
CA ILE A 49 6.29 -4.28 2.95
C ILE A 49 6.07 -3.66 4.32
N ARG A 50 6.80 -2.58 4.60
CA ARG A 50 6.55 -1.72 5.74
C ARG A 50 5.75 -0.51 5.30
N PHE A 51 4.53 -0.40 5.81
CA PHE A 51 3.67 0.75 5.64
C PHE A 51 4.08 1.85 6.63
N ILE A 52 4.25 3.08 6.14
CA ILE A 52 4.69 4.24 6.91
C ILE A 52 3.57 5.28 6.84
N ASP A 53 3.03 5.62 8.01
CA ASP A 53 1.98 6.59 8.21
C ASP A 53 0.64 6.30 7.51
N GLY A 54 -0.43 6.45 8.29
CA GLY A 54 -1.81 6.30 7.82
C GLY A 54 -2.24 4.88 7.47
N THR A 55 -3.51 4.74 7.08
CA THR A 55 -4.14 3.44 6.77
C THR A 55 -4.08 3.13 5.28
N PHE A 56 -3.60 1.94 4.95
CA PHE A 56 -3.69 1.32 3.62
C PHE A 56 -4.89 0.36 3.59
N LYS A 57 -5.63 0.36 2.48
CA LYS A 57 -6.87 -0.42 2.35
C LYS A 57 -6.82 -1.48 1.25
N PHE A 58 -5.99 -1.26 0.24
CA PHE A 58 -5.88 -2.12 -0.93
C PHE A 58 -4.42 -2.25 -1.34
N GLY A 59 -4.05 -3.46 -1.76
CA GLY A 59 -2.81 -3.79 -2.44
C GLY A 59 -3.11 -4.92 -3.41
N TYR A 60 -2.53 -4.87 -4.62
CA TYR A 60 -2.73 -5.89 -5.64
C TYR A 60 -1.45 -6.12 -6.43
N ARG A 61 -1.37 -7.29 -7.07
CA ARG A 61 -0.29 -7.69 -7.98
C ARG A 61 -0.92 -8.15 -9.28
N ASP A 62 -0.55 -7.50 -10.37
CA ASP A 62 -0.93 -7.95 -11.70
C ASP A 62 0.03 -9.06 -12.14
N ILE A 63 -0.52 -10.24 -12.43
CA ILE A 63 0.25 -11.40 -12.89
C ILE A 63 -0.17 -11.70 -14.34
N PRO A 64 0.69 -11.43 -15.34
CA PRO A 64 0.42 -11.78 -16.72
C PRO A 64 0.21 -13.29 -16.87
N LYS A 65 -0.90 -13.70 -17.49
CA LYS A 65 -1.20 -15.13 -17.70
C LYS A 65 -0.55 -15.72 -18.96
N GLN A 66 -0.06 -14.88 -19.86
CA GLN A 66 0.72 -15.32 -21.01
C GLN A 66 2.06 -15.86 -20.48
N ASN A 67 2.30 -17.16 -20.69
CA ASN A 67 3.43 -17.95 -20.17
C ASN A 67 3.28 -18.43 -18.72
N PHE A 68 2.05 -18.51 -18.21
CA PHE A 68 1.81 -18.91 -16.82
C PHE A 68 0.94 -20.18 -16.77
N GLY A 69 1.50 -21.28 -16.25
CA GLY A 69 0.78 -22.55 -16.13
C GLY A 69 -0.19 -22.57 -14.95
N TYR A 70 0.32 -22.37 -13.75
CA TYR A 70 -0.43 -22.39 -12.49
C TYR A 70 0.22 -21.47 -11.46
N ILE A 71 -0.60 -20.86 -10.59
CA ILE A 71 -0.14 -20.15 -9.38
C ILE A 71 -0.71 -20.90 -8.18
N THR A 72 0.14 -21.24 -7.23
CA THR A 72 -0.25 -21.91 -5.99
C THR A 72 0.43 -21.22 -4.81
N ASP A 73 0.07 -21.64 -3.60
CA ASP A 73 0.80 -21.32 -2.37
C ASP A 73 0.97 -19.81 -2.09
N TRP A 74 0.03 -19.00 -2.59
CA TRP A 74 -0.02 -17.58 -2.25
C TRP A 74 -0.57 -17.41 -0.83
N ALA A 75 0.09 -16.56 -0.06
CA ALA A 75 -0.35 -16.17 1.27
C ALA A 75 -0.06 -14.69 1.49
N VAL A 76 -0.92 -14.05 2.26
CA VAL A 76 -0.70 -12.69 2.76
C VAL A 76 -0.89 -12.75 4.27
N THR A 77 0.12 -12.29 5.00
CA THR A 77 0.11 -12.26 6.46
C THR A 77 0.36 -10.85 6.93
N ASP A 78 -0.36 -10.44 7.98
CA ASP A 78 -0.10 -9.20 8.71
C ASP A 78 0.55 -9.54 10.05
N ALA A 79 1.59 -8.79 10.40
CA ALA A 79 2.28 -8.93 11.69
C ALA A 79 1.56 -8.09 12.74
N SER A 80 0.29 -8.44 13.03
CA SER A 80 -0.51 -7.81 14.09
C SER A 80 0.01 -8.14 15.48
#